data_AF-A0A537QK94-F1
#
_entry.id   AF-A0A537QK94-F1
#
_cell.length_a   1.000
_cell.length_b   1.000
_cell.length_c   1.000
_cell.angle_alpha   90.00
_cell.angle_beta   90.00
_cell.angle_gamma   90.00
#
_symmetry.space_group_name_H-M   'P 1'
#
loop_
_entity.id
_entity.type
_entity.pdbx_description
1 polymer ?
#
loop_
_entity_poly.entity_id
_entity_poly.type
_entity_poly.pdbx_seq_one_letter_code
_entity_poly.pdbx_strand_id
1 'polypeptide(L)'
;MGKVLLALKSAGIAESDYQTSRLSLQPQYAPNRSAPSPVVGYRASNRVTVRLRDLNKLAGVIDTLVGAGANDIGGIGFSVSNASKLLDGAREQALSDARRKAEIYAKAAGVRLGEALGISEEGAASPMAYRRNVQGIAASATPVAQGEETLQVTVSVSWAIKQAQ
;
A
#
# COMPACT_ATOMS: atom_id res chain seq x y z
N MET A 1 23.01 -12.43 3.59
CA MET A 1 22.12 -11.81 2.58
C MET A 1 22.05 -12.60 1.27
N GLY A 2 23.15 -13.04 0.65
CA GLY A 2 23.08 -13.82 -0.60
C GLY A 2 22.16 -15.06 -0.55
N LYS A 3 22.18 -15.80 0.56
CA LYS A 3 21.24 -16.92 0.81
C LYS A 3 19.77 -16.50 0.78
N VAL A 4 19.43 -15.33 1.34
CA VAL A 4 18.05 -14.80 1.36
C VAL A 4 17.59 -14.44 -0.05
N LEU A 5 18.44 -13.77 -0.85
CA LEU A 5 18.11 -13.43 -2.24
C LEU A 5 17.94 -14.69 -3.11
N LEU A 6 18.79 -15.70 -2.92
CA LEU A 6 18.64 -16.99 -3.58
C LEU A 6 17.35 -17.70 -3.16
N ALA A 7 17.00 -17.65 -1.88
CA ALA A 7 15.78 -18.24 -1.37
C ALA A 7 14.51 -17.57 -1.96
N LEU A 8 14.50 -16.24 -2.12
CA LEU A 8 13.42 -15.52 -2.82
C LEU A 8 13.25 -16.02 -4.27
N LYS A 9 14.37 -16.16 -4.99
CA LYS A 9 14.38 -16.67 -6.36
C LYS A 9 13.88 -18.11 -6.44
N SER A 10 14.33 -18.98 -5.53
CA SER A 10 13.89 -20.38 -5.44
C SER A 10 12.42 -20.52 -5.04
N ALA A 11 11.88 -19.57 -4.26
CA ALA A 11 10.46 -19.48 -3.93
C ALA A 11 9.58 -18.99 -5.12
N GLY A 12 10.20 -18.72 -6.27
CA GLY A 12 9.51 -18.28 -7.49
C GLY A 12 9.10 -16.80 -7.48
N ILE A 13 9.74 -15.98 -6.64
CA ILE A 13 9.53 -14.53 -6.65
C ILE A 13 10.40 -13.93 -7.74
N ALA A 14 9.79 -13.14 -8.62
CA ALA A 14 10.49 -12.49 -9.73
C ALA A 14 11.53 -11.49 -9.19
N GLU A 15 12.64 -11.32 -9.91
CA GLU A 15 13.68 -10.33 -9.54
C GLU A 15 13.15 -8.89 -9.51
N SER A 16 12.10 -8.59 -10.30
CA SER A 16 11.39 -7.30 -10.27
C SER A 16 10.55 -7.09 -9.01
N ASP A 17 10.27 -8.15 -8.26
CA ASP A 17 9.40 -8.14 -7.09
C ASP A 17 10.19 -8.11 -5.78
N TYR A 18 11.52 -7.95 -5.80
CA TYR A 18 12.28 -7.65 -4.59
C TYR A 18 13.47 -6.74 -4.83
N GLN A 19 13.81 -5.92 -3.84
CA GLN A 19 14.92 -4.98 -3.93
C GLN A 19 15.53 -4.71 -2.55
N THR A 20 16.84 -4.47 -2.50
CA THR A 20 17.48 -3.99 -1.27
C THR A 20 17.04 -2.55 -1.02
N SER A 21 16.28 -2.31 0.05
CA SER A 21 15.71 -1.01 0.38
C SER A 21 16.55 -0.22 1.39
N ARG A 22 17.42 -0.88 2.16
CA ARG A 22 18.38 -0.20 3.05
C ARG A 22 19.60 -1.07 3.27
N LEU A 23 20.79 -0.47 3.17
CA LEU A 23 22.05 -1.07 3.61
C LEU A 23 22.74 -0.08 4.54
N SER A 24 23.20 -0.55 5.70
CA SER A 24 23.90 0.31 6.66
C SER A 24 24.90 -0.48 7.48
N LEU A 25 25.96 0.18 7.91
CA LEU A 25 27.01 -0.37 8.75
C LEU A 25 27.29 0.62 9.87
N GLN A 26 27.11 0.21 11.12
CA GLN A 26 27.34 1.06 12.29
C GLN A 26 28.41 0.46 13.19
N PRO A 27 29.40 1.24 13.67
CA PRO A 27 30.30 0.77 14.71
C PRO A 27 29.52 0.46 16.01
N GLN A 28 29.98 -0.52 16.74
CA GLN A 28 29.53 -0.86 18.09
C GLN A 28 30.64 -0.44 19.06
N TYR A 29 30.30 0.37 20.05
CA TYR A 29 31.24 0.88 21.04
C TYR A 29 31.15 0.06 22.33
N ALA A 30 32.26 -0.05 23.06
CA ALA A 30 32.27 -0.67 24.38
C ALA A 30 31.31 0.10 25.33
N PRO A 31 30.63 -0.57 26.28
CA PRO A 31 29.75 0.09 27.24
C PRO A 31 30.49 0.97 28.29
N ASN A 32 31.80 1.18 28.19
CA ASN A 32 32.60 1.79 29.25
C ASN A 32 32.37 3.31 29.35
N ARG A 33 32.34 3.85 30.58
CA ARG A 33 32.05 5.27 30.93
C ARG A 33 33.23 6.23 30.71
N SER A 34 34.40 5.74 30.32
CA SER A 34 35.56 6.59 30.02
C SER A 34 35.54 7.03 28.56
N ALA A 35 35.52 8.35 28.34
CA ALA A 35 35.61 8.93 27.00
C ALA A 35 37.08 8.97 26.52
N PRO A 36 37.38 8.62 25.26
CA PRO A 36 36.50 8.03 24.24
C PRO A 36 36.37 6.50 24.36
N SER A 37 35.16 5.97 24.17
CA SER A 37 34.91 4.53 24.22
C SER A 37 35.41 3.83 22.95
N PRO A 38 36.18 2.73 23.05
CA PRO A 38 36.73 2.04 21.88
C PRO A 38 35.64 1.32 21.07
N VAL A 39 35.84 1.23 19.75
CA VAL A 39 35.01 0.40 18.86
C VAL A 39 35.34 -1.07 19.12
N VAL A 40 34.32 -1.86 19.44
CA VAL A 40 34.43 -3.31 19.72
C VAL A 40 33.88 -4.18 18.59
N GLY A 41 33.27 -3.57 17.57
CA GLY A 41 32.79 -4.28 16.39
C GLY A 41 31.98 -3.40 15.47
N TYR A 42 31.32 -4.03 14.49
CA TYR A 42 30.41 -3.36 13.57
C TYR A 42 29.13 -4.17 13.42
N ARG A 43 28.01 -3.48 13.31
CA ARG A 43 26.71 -4.06 12.98
C ARG A 43 26.36 -3.65 11.56
N ALA A 44 26.24 -4.63 10.67
CA ALA A 44 25.67 -4.43 9.35
C ALA A 44 24.16 -4.73 9.41
N SER A 45 23.36 -3.88 8.78
CA SER A 45 21.92 -4.11 8.57
C SER A 45 21.61 -3.97 7.08
N ASN A 46 20.93 -4.99 6.54
CA ASN A 46 20.46 -4.99 5.16
C ASN A 46 18.98 -5.38 5.15
N ARG A 47 18.14 -4.49 4.61
CA ARG A 47 16.70 -4.67 4.47
C ARG A 47 16.35 -4.83 3.00
N VAL A 48 15.53 -5.84 2.72
CA VAL A 48 14.99 -6.13 1.40
C VAL A 48 13.49 -5.93 1.47
N THR A 49 12.94 -5.18 0.51
CA THR A 49 11.49 -5.06 0.32
C THR A 49 11.08 -6.09 -0.72
N VAL A 50 10.04 -6.87 -0.41
CA VAL A 50 9.53 -7.95 -1.27
C VAL A 50 8.06 -7.68 -1.57
N ARG A 51 7.67 -7.83 -2.84
CA ARG A 51 6.30 -7.76 -3.32
C ARG A 51 5.81 -9.17 -3.61
N LEU A 52 4.88 -9.67 -2.82
CA LEU A 52 4.25 -10.96 -3.06
C LEU A 52 2.91 -10.75 -3.76
N ARG A 53 2.72 -11.39 -4.93
CA ARG A 53 1.47 -11.31 -5.71
C ARG A 53 0.48 -12.41 -5.33
N ASP A 54 0.98 -13.59 -5.00
CA ASP A 54 0.18 -14.74 -4.56
C ASP A 54 0.26 -14.87 -3.04
N LEU A 55 -0.78 -14.38 -2.37
CA LEU A 55 -0.85 -14.37 -0.90
C LEU A 55 -0.92 -15.77 -0.29
N ASN A 56 -1.32 -16.79 -1.05
CA ASN A 56 -1.34 -18.17 -0.56
C ASN A 56 0.07 -18.69 -0.26
N LYS A 57 1.09 -18.08 -0.87
CA LYS A 57 2.50 -18.42 -0.65
C LYS A 57 3.13 -17.68 0.53
N LEU A 58 2.41 -16.77 1.18
CA LEU A 58 2.98 -15.86 2.17
C LEU A 58 3.66 -16.59 3.34
N ALA A 59 2.95 -17.55 3.95
CA ALA A 59 3.50 -18.34 5.06
C ALA A 59 4.76 -19.11 4.64
N GLY A 60 4.72 -19.82 3.52
CA GLY A 60 5.87 -20.58 3.01
C GLY A 60 7.07 -19.71 2.62
N VAL A 61 6.81 -18.50 2.09
CA VAL A 61 7.87 -17.53 1.80
C VAL A 61 8.50 -17.03 3.10
N ILE A 62 7.71 -16.70 4.12
CA ILE A 62 8.24 -16.29 5.43
C ILE A 62 9.13 -17.38 6.02
N ASP A 63 8.66 -18.63 6.07
CA ASP A 63 9.42 -19.76 6.60
C ASP A 63 10.74 -19.97 5.86
N THR A 64 10.69 -19.88 4.53
CA THR A 64 11.87 -19.97 3.65
C THR A 64 12.89 -18.86 3.95
N LEU A 65 12.43 -17.63 4.17
CA LEU A 65 13.30 -16.49 4.46
C LEU A 65 13.94 -16.59 5.84
N VAL A 66 13.18 -17.01 6.84
CA VAL A 66 13.70 -17.26 8.19
C VAL A 66 14.76 -18.36 8.15
N GLY A 67 14.48 -19.48 7.46
CA GLY A 67 15.46 -20.55 7.24
C GLY A 67 16.72 -20.10 6.49
N ALA A 68 16.61 -19.10 5.61
CA ALA A 68 17.73 -18.50 4.90
C ALA A 68 18.53 -17.45 5.72
N GLY A 69 18.09 -17.15 6.94
CA GLY A 69 18.75 -16.24 7.88
C GLY A 69 18.18 -14.83 7.92
N ALA A 70 16.98 -14.59 7.39
CA ALA A 70 16.23 -13.37 7.69
C ALA A 70 15.76 -13.42 9.15
N ASN A 71 16.02 -12.35 9.89
CA ASN A 71 15.82 -12.30 11.34
C ASN A 71 15.04 -11.06 11.81
N ASP A 72 14.63 -10.20 10.88
CA ASP A 72 13.76 -9.05 11.10
C ASP A 72 12.74 -9.00 9.96
N ILE A 73 11.45 -9.05 10.29
CA ILE A 73 10.36 -8.86 9.33
C ILE A 73 9.69 -7.54 9.68
N GLY A 74 9.92 -6.53 8.83
CA GLY A 74 9.15 -5.29 8.88
C GLY A 74 7.68 -5.57 8.59
N GLY A 75 6.77 -4.77 9.14
CA GLY A 75 5.32 -4.97 9.01
C GLY A 75 4.86 -5.26 7.57
N ILE A 76 3.82 -6.09 7.44
CA ILE A 76 3.24 -6.48 6.15
C ILE A 76 2.24 -5.41 5.71
N GLY A 77 2.41 -4.90 4.49
CA GLY A 77 1.44 -4.00 3.86
C GLY A 77 0.71 -4.71 2.72
N PHE A 78 -0.61 -4.55 2.65
CA PHE A 78 -1.42 -5.02 1.53
C PHE A 78 -1.63 -3.89 0.53
N SER A 79 -1.67 -4.23 -0.75
CA SER A 79 -1.99 -3.27 -1.80
C SER A 79 -2.66 -3.97 -2.97
N VAL A 80 -3.53 -3.27 -3.66
CA VAL A 80 -4.21 -3.76 -4.85
C VAL A 80 -3.35 -3.45 -6.08
N SER A 81 -2.88 -4.48 -6.78
CA SER A 81 -1.92 -4.35 -7.89
C SER A 81 -2.48 -3.61 -9.11
N ASN A 82 -3.78 -3.74 -9.39
CA ASN A 82 -4.46 -3.13 -10.54
C ASN A 82 -5.57 -2.16 -10.09
N ALA A 83 -5.33 -1.41 -9.02
CA ALA A 83 -6.31 -0.46 -8.48
C ALA A 83 -6.88 0.45 -9.58
N SER A 84 -6.03 0.99 -10.46
CA SER A 84 -6.50 1.90 -11.52
C SER A 84 -7.56 1.29 -12.44
N LYS A 85 -7.40 0.03 -12.86
CA LYS A 85 -8.39 -0.65 -13.71
C LYS A 85 -9.67 -1.00 -12.94
N LEU A 86 -9.52 -1.37 -11.66
CA LEU A 86 -10.65 -1.66 -10.79
C LEU A 86 -11.46 -0.39 -10.47
N LEU A 87 -10.84 0.78 -10.60
CA LEU A 87 -11.44 2.08 -10.35
C LEU A 87 -12.14 2.69 -11.56
N ASP A 88 -11.95 2.18 -12.78
CA ASP A 88 -12.57 2.75 -13.97
C ASP A 88 -14.11 2.74 -13.87
N GLY A 89 -14.69 1.62 -13.42
CA GLY A 89 -16.13 1.55 -13.14
C GLY A 89 -16.58 2.50 -12.01
N ALA A 90 -15.75 2.67 -10.98
CA ALA A 90 -16.04 3.61 -9.90
C ALA A 90 -15.99 5.08 -10.37
N ARG A 91 -15.11 5.43 -11.31
CA ARG A 91 -15.04 6.75 -11.94
C ARG A 91 -16.28 7.06 -12.76
N GLU A 92 -16.73 6.13 -13.58
CA GLU A 92 -17.97 6.27 -14.37
C GLU A 92 -19.18 6.49 -13.46
N GLN A 93 -19.28 5.70 -12.39
CA GLN A 93 -20.33 5.85 -11.37
C GLN A 93 -20.24 7.20 -10.65
N ALA A 94 -19.03 7.64 -10.26
CA ALA A 94 -18.83 8.91 -9.59
C ALA A 94 -19.24 10.10 -10.48
N LEU A 95 -18.90 10.07 -11.77
CA LEU A 95 -19.32 11.10 -12.74
C LEU A 95 -20.83 11.08 -12.97
N SER A 96 -21.45 9.90 -13.06
CA SER A 96 -22.90 9.75 -13.18
C SER A 96 -23.63 10.34 -11.97
N ASP A 97 -23.15 10.02 -10.75
CA ASP A 97 -23.72 10.56 -9.52
C ASP A 97 -23.53 12.07 -9.39
N ALA A 98 -22.34 12.58 -9.76
CA ALA A 98 -22.04 14.00 -9.80
C ALA A 98 -23.01 14.75 -10.73
N ARG A 99 -23.23 14.24 -11.95
CA ARG A 99 -24.19 14.83 -12.90
C ARG A 99 -25.62 14.78 -12.35
N ARG A 100 -26.07 13.64 -11.82
CA ARG A 100 -27.41 13.49 -11.24
C ARG A 100 -27.66 14.50 -10.13
N LYS A 101 -26.69 14.71 -9.23
CA LYS A 101 -26.76 15.73 -8.17
C LYS A 101 -26.83 17.13 -8.75
N ALA A 102 -26.01 17.45 -9.76
CA ALA A 102 -26.02 18.74 -10.43
C ALA A 102 -27.37 19.04 -11.12
N GLU A 103 -28.01 18.05 -11.73
CA GLU A 103 -29.34 18.18 -12.34
C GLU A 103 -30.42 18.50 -11.28
N ILE A 104 -30.36 17.85 -10.12
CA ILE A 104 -31.25 18.15 -8.97
C ILE A 104 -31.06 19.60 -8.52
N TYR A 105 -29.80 20.04 -8.35
CA TYR A 105 -29.51 21.41 -7.91
C TYR A 105 -29.92 22.46 -8.95
N ALA A 106 -29.66 22.21 -10.24
CA ALA A 106 -30.07 23.12 -11.31
C ALA A 106 -31.60 23.28 -11.35
N LYS A 107 -32.35 22.17 -11.27
CA LYS A 107 -33.81 22.19 -11.24
C LYS A 107 -34.34 22.96 -10.03
N ALA A 108 -33.78 22.74 -8.85
CA ALA A 108 -34.17 23.45 -7.63
C ALA A 108 -33.87 24.96 -7.70
N ALA A 109 -32.79 25.35 -8.40
CA ALA A 109 -32.42 26.74 -8.61
C ALA A 109 -33.14 27.42 -9.79
N GLY A 110 -34.04 26.72 -10.49
CA GLY A 110 -34.75 27.28 -11.64
C GLY A 110 -33.88 27.52 -12.88
N VAL A 111 -32.76 26.79 -13.00
CA VAL A 111 -31.84 26.86 -14.14
C VAL A 111 -31.72 25.50 -14.82
N ARG A 112 -31.17 25.46 -16.03
CA ARG A 112 -30.82 24.21 -16.73
C ARG A 112 -29.34 23.92 -16.56
N LEU A 113 -29.01 22.64 -16.34
CA LEU A 113 -27.62 22.19 -16.30
C LEU A 113 -26.98 22.29 -17.70
N GLY A 114 -25.80 22.89 -17.76
CA GLY A 114 -24.99 23.05 -18.97
C GLY A 114 -23.89 21.99 -19.09
N GLU A 115 -22.88 22.29 -19.90
CA GLU A 115 -21.71 21.42 -20.11
C GLU A 115 -20.77 21.40 -18.89
N ALA A 116 -19.99 20.33 -18.74
CA ALA A 116 -18.94 20.26 -17.72
C ALA A 116 -17.78 21.18 -18.11
N LEU A 117 -17.41 22.09 -17.22
CA LEU A 117 -16.33 23.07 -17.42
C LEU A 117 -14.99 22.56 -16.87
N GLY A 118 -15.04 21.69 -15.87
CA GLY A 118 -13.85 21.09 -15.27
C GLY A 118 -14.20 19.86 -14.46
N ILE A 119 -13.32 18.86 -14.50
CA ILE A 119 -13.41 17.62 -13.74
C ILE A 119 -12.07 17.44 -13.03
N SER A 120 -12.12 17.18 -11.72
CA SER A 120 -10.96 16.91 -10.88
C SER A 120 -11.23 15.68 -10.03
N GLU A 121 -10.31 14.72 -10.01
CA GLU A 121 -10.34 13.57 -9.09
C GLU A 121 -9.61 13.99 -7.80
N GLU A 122 -10.29 13.92 -6.66
CA GLU A 122 -9.72 14.31 -5.36
C GLU A 122 -8.92 13.18 -4.74
N GLY A 123 -7.60 13.39 -4.62
CA GLY A 123 -6.66 12.44 -4.01
C GLY A 123 -6.27 11.29 -4.93
N ALA A 124 -5.03 10.80 -4.78
CA ALA A 124 -4.68 9.51 -5.37
C ALA A 124 -5.54 8.46 -4.67
N ALA A 125 -6.39 7.74 -5.43
CA ALA A 125 -7.22 6.65 -4.93
C ALA A 125 -6.35 5.61 -4.21
N SER A 126 -6.19 5.83 -2.91
CA SER A 126 -5.33 5.04 -2.05
C SER A 126 -6.26 4.11 -1.28
N PRO A 127 -5.98 2.80 -1.27
CA PRO A 127 -6.77 1.85 -0.50
C PRO A 127 -6.87 2.35 0.95
N MET A 128 -8.10 2.52 1.45
CA MET A 128 -8.31 2.83 2.86
C MET A 128 -8.24 1.51 3.64
N ALA A 129 -7.09 1.25 4.25
CA ALA A 129 -6.92 0.10 5.12
C ALA A 129 -7.90 0.16 6.31
N TYR A 130 -8.88 -0.75 6.35
CA TYR A 130 -9.76 -0.90 7.50
C TYR A 130 -8.97 -1.55 8.65
N ARG A 131 -8.53 -0.75 9.63
CA ARG A 131 -7.85 -1.26 10.82
C ARG A 131 -8.84 -1.95 11.75
N ARG A 132 -9.00 -3.26 11.59
CA ARG A 132 -9.61 -4.11 12.62
C ARG A 132 -8.53 -4.38 13.69
N ASN A 133 -8.78 -3.93 14.92
CA ASN A 133 -7.94 -4.25 16.07
C ASN A 133 -8.01 -5.75 16.37
N VAL A 134 -7.18 -6.57 15.73
CA VAL A 134 -7.01 -7.98 16.09
C VAL A 134 -5.99 -8.07 17.22
N GLN A 135 -6.52 -8.10 18.44
CA GLN A 135 -5.75 -8.34 19.64
C GLN A 135 -5.57 -9.85 19.82
N GLY A 136 -4.35 -10.33 19.56
CA GLY A 136 -3.85 -11.64 19.97
C GLY A 136 -4.34 -12.85 19.16
N ILE A 137 -3.49 -13.39 18.29
CA ILE A 137 -3.58 -14.80 17.87
C ILE A 137 -2.17 -15.41 17.96
N ALA A 138 -2.07 -16.46 18.78
CA ALA A 138 -0.87 -17.20 19.08
C ALA A 138 -0.38 -18.06 17.90
N ALA A 139 0.91 -18.35 17.93
CA ALA A 139 1.68 -19.02 16.89
C ALA A 139 1.21 -20.45 16.58
N SER A 140 0.82 -20.67 15.32
CA SER A 140 1.08 -21.87 14.51
C SER A 140 0.51 -21.59 13.12
N ALA A 141 1.38 -21.51 12.10
CA ALA A 141 1.06 -21.03 10.75
C ALA A 141 0.27 -19.72 10.76
N THR A 142 0.91 -18.61 11.15
CA THR A 142 0.26 -17.31 11.41
C THR A 142 -0.73 -16.95 10.29
N PRO A 143 -2.05 -17.08 10.51
CA PRO A 143 -3.03 -16.81 9.48
C PRO A 143 -3.01 -15.31 9.22
N VAL A 144 -2.56 -14.92 8.03
CA VAL A 144 -2.56 -13.53 7.64
C VAL A 144 -3.96 -13.18 7.16
N ALA A 145 -4.75 -12.56 8.03
CA ALA A 145 -6.07 -12.04 7.66
C ALA A 145 -5.88 -10.83 6.74
N GLN A 146 -6.23 -11.00 5.46
CA GLN A 146 -6.02 -10.00 4.40
C GLN A 146 -6.84 -8.71 4.62
N GLY A 147 -7.95 -8.79 5.37
CA GLY A 147 -8.93 -7.71 5.43
C GLY A 147 -9.60 -7.47 4.07
N GLU A 148 -10.49 -6.49 4.02
CA GLU A 148 -11.03 -5.97 2.77
C GLU A 148 -10.42 -4.59 2.52
N GLU A 149 -10.00 -4.32 1.29
CA GLU A 149 -9.54 -3.01 0.85
C GLU A 149 -10.66 -2.36 0.04
N THR A 150 -11.24 -1.28 0.58
CA THR A 150 -12.26 -0.50 -0.13
C THR A 150 -11.56 0.54 -0.98
N LEU A 151 -11.79 0.47 -2.30
CA LEU A 151 -11.35 1.50 -3.23
C LEU A 151 -12.47 2.53 -3.40
N GLN A 152 -12.15 3.81 -3.21
CA GLN A 152 -13.08 4.93 -3.34
C GLN A 152 -12.54 5.94 -4.34
N VAL A 153 -13.45 6.51 -5.14
CA VAL A 153 -13.17 7.63 -6.06
C VAL A 153 -14.06 8.79 -5.66
N THR A 154 -13.46 9.96 -5.50
CA THR A 154 -14.17 11.22 -5.32
C THR A 154 -13.87 12.11 -6.50
N VAL A 155 -14.91 12.58 -7.19
CA VAL A 155 -14.78 13.54 -8.29
C VAL A 155 -15.45 14.85 -7.93
N SER A 156 -14.78 15.95 -8.21
CA SER A 156 -15.33 17.30 -8.19
C SER A 156 -15.51 17.75 -9.62
N VAL A 157 -16.71 18.21 -9.97
CA VAL A 157 -17.05 18.65 -11.31
C VAL A 157 -17.70 20.03 -11.21
N SER A 158 -17.30 20.94 -12.10
CA SER A 158 -17.96 22.23 -12.28
C SER A 158 -18.76 22.20 -13.58
N TRP A 159 -19.98 22.73 -13.56
CA TRP A 159 -20.86 22.77 -14.72
C TRP A 159 -21.25 24.21 -15.04
N ALA A 160 -21.43 24.49 -16.32
CA ALA A 160 -22.13 25.66 -16.77
C ALA A 160 -23.61 25.59 -16.34
N ILE A 161 -24.25 26.73 -16.16
CA ILE A 161 -25.69 26.85 -15.95
C ILE A 161 -26.30 27.70 -17.06
N LYS A 162 -27.50 27.34 -17.50
CA LYS A 162 -28.27 28.09 -18.51
C LYS A 162 -29.55 28.60 -17.87
N GLN A 163 -29.93 29.84 -18.17
CA GLN A 163 -31.22 30.38 -17.72
C GLN A 163 -32.36 29.50 -18.24
N ALA A 164 -33.36 29.23 -17.41
CA ALA A 164 -34.57 28.59 -17.87
C ALA A 164 -35.34 29.59 -18.76
N GLN A 165 -35.37 29.33 -20.07
CA GLN A 165 -36.37 29.92 -20.97
C GLN A 165 -37.76 29.39 -20.60
#